data_AF-A0A933S875-F1
#
_entry.id   AF-A0A933S875-F1
#
_cell.length_a   1.000
_cell.length_b   1.000
_cell.length_c   1.000
_cell.angle_alpha   90.00
_cell.angle_beta   90.00
_cell.angle_gamma   90.00
#
_symmetry.space_group_name_H-M   'P 1'
#
loop_
_entity.id
_entity.type
_entity.pdbx_description
1 polymer ?
#
loop_
_entity_poly.entity_id
_entity_poly.type
_entity_poly.pdbx_seq_one_letter_code
_entity_poly.pdbx_strand_id
1 'polypeptide(L)'
;MSTVNLAPVFNALNDLGSPLASGSVYVFQAGTTTMAAVYQDAALTVPHPHPLTLDASGNATIYWPVGVYRIRVTDSAGTLEWEVDDYVVAEINTAAQAGEGILANGSFEGGVAETGAPTAWTLVPDASGAVALDTTAPAHGGTAIKFTTPGGPASGGGIADSDPFPVAEGDDLDAAFMLKASVTTLHVAVDMLWYDAAQVQLVATPSTNLYDNTTTNPAVWTAYSLPVTAPAGARFGRVRLHGGIAGAAAPAGTVWFDAVAVALQVLAADSAKLGGLLPAQFLRSDVPSQVEVVLTFQGEPLLNNARALTGKDTGGVVQEMAVIGPDNKMYLGDINLPTVLRHNGSLTEINGAAIVKSTDVIPVATGGTGATTAAAARANLGVGLTLVAGTALALALPATGSTSVTAQGAHGLGAAPDFYRVRATCLAAEFGYAIGDVVDLSVSLSERDWGGSSGGNTLWTRSMTIAADAVNVYAAYLSGENVLPMLNRTTGAYVSATPANWSVGITPYRFAA
;
A
#
# COMPACT_ATOMS: atom_id res chain seq x y z
N MET A 1 -35.69 -23.87 8.30
CA MET A 1 -34.49 -24.73 8.26
C MET A 1 -33.66 -24.34 9.48
N SER A 2 -33.34 -25.28 10.39
CA SER A 2 -32.43 -24.96 11.49
C SER A 2 -31.01 -24.88 10.94
N THR A 3 -30.39 -23.74 11.13
CA THR A 3 -29.08 -23.39 10.59
C THR A 3 -27.95 -23.86 11.51
N VAL A 4 -26.92 -24.47 10.93
CA VAL A 4 -25.81 -25.15 11.63
C VAL A 4 -24.48 -24.72 11.01
N ASN A 5 -23.43 -24.65 11.82
CA ASN A 5 -22.06 -24.38 11.37
C ASN A 5 -21.52 -25.51 10.44
N LEU A 6 -20.88 -25.13 9.32
CA LEU A 6 -20.33 -26.04 8.30
C LEU A 6 -18.91 -26.57 8.60
N ALA A 7 -18.24 -26.03 9.62
CA ALA A 7 -16.99 -26.58 10.14
C ALA A 7 -17.21 -27.05 11.59
N PRO A 8 -17.80 -28.24 11.81
CA PRO A 8 -18.11 -28.71 13.15
C PRO A 8 -16.85 -29.11 13.94
N VAL A 9 -15.67 -29.12 13.32
CA VAL A 9 -14.43 -29.53 14.00
C VAL A 9 -13.91 -28.38 14.86
N PHE A 10 -14.04 -28.54 16.17
CA PHE A 10 -13.40 -27.72 17.19
C PHE A 10 -12.00 -28.29 17.50
N ASN A 11 -10.96 -27.46 17.50
CA ASN A 11 -9.60 -27.84 17.88
C ASN A 11 -9.13 -26.97 19.05
N ALA A 12 -8.42 -27.55 20.01
CA ALA A 12 -7.78 -26.81 21.09
C ALA A 12 -6.34 -27.26 21.34
N LEU A 13 -5.47 -26.27 21.50
CA LEU A 13 -4.04 -26.40 21.79
C LEU A 13 -3.73 -25.69 23.12
N ASN A 14 -2.63 -26.06 23.76
CA ASN A 14 -2.10 -25.33 24.91
C ASN A 14 -1.24 -24.13 24.48
N ASP A 15 -0.74 -23.35 25.46
CA ASP A 15 0.13 -22.17 25.24
C ASP A 15 1.45 -22.47 24.49
N LEU A 16 1.83 -23.75 24.41
CA LEU A 16 3.01 -24.22 23.67
C LEU A 16 2.66 -24.79 22.29
N GLY A 17 1.41 -24.67 21.85
CA GLY A 17 0.92 -25.17 20.56
C GLY A 17 0.73 -26.68 20.48
N SER A 18 0.79 -27.40 21.61
CA SER A 18 0.55 -28.84 21.66
C SER A 18 -0.95 -29.15 21.77
N PRO A 19 -1.48 -30.19 21.09
CA PRO A 19 -2.88 -30.56 21.21
C PRO A 19 -3.29 -30.89 22.64
N LEU A 20 -4.48 -30.41 23.04
CA LEU A 20 -5.09 -30.75 24.32
C LEU A 20 -5.74 -32.14 24.26
N ALA A 21 -4.90 -33.16 24.09
CA ALA A 21 -5.31 -34.55 24.03
C ALA A 21 -6.12 -34.94 25.27
N SER A 22 -7.34 -35.45 25.07
CA SER A 22 -8.26 -35.80 26.17
C SER A 22 -8.63 -34.63 27.10
N GLY A 23 -8.44 -33.39 26.66
CA GLY A 23 -8.97 -32.20 27.33
C GLY A 23 -10.50 -32.15 27.31
N SER A 24 -11.07 -31.24 28.10
CA SER A 24 -12.52 -31.06 28.22
C SER A 24 -12.95 -29.69 27.71
N VAL A 25 -14.03 -29.66 26.93
CA VAL A 25 -14.68 -28.44 26.42
C VAL A 25 -16.03 -28.28 27.11
N TYR A 26 -16.21 -27.15 27.78
CA TYR A 26 -17.46 -26.75 28.39
C TYR A 26 -18.09 -25.63 27.56
N VAL A 27 -19.39 -25.74 27.35
CA VAL A 27 -20.17 -24.82 26.52
C VAL A 27 -21.31 -24.27 27.36
N PHE A 28 -21.33 -22.96 27.55
CA PHE A 28 -22.38 -22.28 28.30
C PHE A 28 -23.12 -21.27 27.41
N GLN A 29 -24.32 -20.90 27.84
CA GLN A 29 -24.99 -19.72 27.31
C GLN A 29 -24.15 -18.48 27.65
N ALA A 30 -23.99 -17.56 26.69
CA ALA A 30 -23.17 -16.34 26.86
C ALA A 30 -23.54 -15.56 28.14
N GLY A 31 -22.54 -15.02 28.83
CA GLY A 31 -22.72 -14.30 30.09
C GLY A 31 -23.16 -15.15 31.28
N THR A 32 -23.24 -16.49 31.15
CA THR A 32 -23.71 -17.38 32.24
C THR A 32 -22.76 -18.55 32.49
N THR A 33 -23.10 -19.39 33.47
CA THR A 33 -22.48 -20.71 33.70
C THR A 33 -23.48 -21.85 33.45
N THR A 34 -24.58 -21.57 32.75
CA THR A 34 -25.61 -22.55 32.39
C THR A 34 -25.17 -23.27 31.11
N MET A 35 -25.09 -24.61 31.12
CA MET A 35 -24.69 -25.37 29.94
C MET A 35 -25.63 -25.09 28.76
N ALA A 36 -25.07 -24.85 27.57
CA ALA A 36 -25.85 -24.74 26.35
C ALA A 36 -25.78 -26.05 25.56
N ALA A 37 -26.90 -26.43 24.95
CA ALA A 37 -26.97 -27.63 24.13
C ALA A 37 -26.20 -27.47 22.82
N VAL A 38 -25.33 -28.43 22.54
CA VAL A 38 -24.64 -28.63 21.26
C VAL A 38 -24.81 -30.08 20.83
N TYR A 39 -24.61 -30.41 19.56
CA TYR A 39 -25.11 -31.65 18.96
C TYR A 39 -24.03 -32.42 18.21
N GLN A 40 -24.22 -33.74 18.13
CA GLN A 40 -23.35 -34.70 17.44
C GLN A 40 -23.65 -34.79 15.94
N ASP A 41 -24.78 -34.25 15.50
CA ASP A 41 -25.23 -34.28 14.11
C ASP A 41 -25.72 -32.91 13.61
N ALA A 42 -25.61 -32.71 12.30
CA ALA A 42 -26.03 -31.48 11.62
C ALA A 42 -27.54 -31.24 11.61
N ALA A 43 -28.38 -32.23 11.96
CA ALA A 43 -29.82 -32.02 12.10
C ALA A 43 -30.21 -31.52 13.51
N LEU A 44 -29.22 -31.32 14.40
CA LEU A 44 -29.39 -30.89 15.78
C LEU A 44 -30.32 -31.82 16.58
N THR A 45 -30.16 -33.14 16.39
CA THR A 45 -31.07 -34.12 16.98
C THR A 45 -30.47 -34.91 18.15
N VAL A 46 -29.16 -35.09 18.18
CA VAL A 46 -28.43 -35.86 19.20
C VAL A 46 -27.52 -34.91 19.99
N PRO A 47 -27.89 -34.50 21.21
CA PRO A 47 -27.04 -33.64 22.04
C PRO A 47 -25.71 -34.31 22.41
N HIS A 48 -24.65 -33.52 22.56
CA HIS A 48 -23.43 -33.97 23.22
C HIS A 48 -23.61 -34.07 24.74
N PRO A 49 -22.94 -35.03 25.40
CA PRO A 49 -22.72 -34.96 26.84
C PRO A 49 -21.77 -33.80 27.17
N HIS A 50 -22.00 -33.14 28.32
CA HIS A 50 -21.14 -32.07 28.82
C HIS A 50 -20.40 -32.50 30.09
N PRO A 51 -19.08 -32.22 30.21
CA PRO A 51 -18.21 -31.62 29.19
C PRO A 51 -17.96 -32.55 27.99
N LEU A 52 -17.58 -31.94 26.86
CA LEU A 52 -17.17 -32.68 25.67
C LEU A 52 -15.69 -33.05 25.79
N THR A 53 -15.33 -34.28 25.44
CA THR A 53 -13.94 -34.75 25.50
C THR A 53 -13.26 -34.60 24.14
N LEU A 54 -12.06 -34.03 24.12
CA LEU A 54 -11.22 -33.94 22.93
C LEU A 54 -10.52 -35.27 22.62
N ASP A 55 -10.31 -35.57 21.34
CA ASP A 55 -9.54 -36.73 20.91
C ASP A 55 -8.03 -36.55 21.16
N ALA A 56 -7.22 -37.55 20.78
CA ALA A 56 -5.75 -37.50 20.95
C ALA A 56 -5.06 -36.37 20.16
N SER A 57 -5.74 -35.80 19.17
CA SER A 57 -5.28 -34.68 18.35
C SER A 57 -5.87 -33.33 18.82
N GLY A 58 -6.54 -33.30 19.98
CA GLY A 58 -7.16 -32.09 20.52
C GLY A 58 -8.42 -31.65 19.78
N ASN A 59 -9.08 -32.55 19.04
CA ASN A 59 -10.27 -32.25 18.24
C ASN A 59 -11.56 -32.77 18.88
N ALA A 60 -12.67 -32.10 18.60
CA ALA A 60 -14.02 -32.63 18.78
C ALA A 60 -14.93 -32.16 17.63
N THR A 61 -15.77 -33.05 17.12
CA THR A 61 -16.86 -32.65 16.20
C THR A 61 -18.03 -32.18 17.03
N ILE A 62 -18.45 -30.93 16.84
CA ILE A 62 -19.51 -30.28 17.60
C ILE A 62 -20.36 -29.46 16.62
N TYR A 63 -21.64 -29.77 16.54
CA TYR A 63 -22.64 -29.02 15.78
C TYR A 63 -23.38 -28.06 16.71
N TRP A 64 -23.23 -26.77 16.46
CA TRP A 64 -23.73 -25.70 17.31
C TRP A 64 -24.92 -25.04 16.60
N PRO A 65 -26.01 -24.74 17.32
CA PRO A 65 -26.95 -23.73 16.86
C PRO A 65 -26.24 -22.39 16.67
N VAL A 66 -26.77 -21.55 15.80
CA VAL A 66 -26.29 -20.18 15.59
C VAL A 66 -26.56 -19.36 16.85
N GLY A 67 -25.56 -18.63 17.32
CA GLY A 67 -25.67 -17.84 18.55
C GLY A 67 -24.32 -17.45 19.13
N VAL A 68 -24.36 -16.91 20.34
CA VAL A 68 -23.17 -16.50 21.09
C VAL A 68 -23.07 -17.38 22.34
N TYR A 69 -21.87 -17.88 22.62
CA TYR A 69 -21.60 -18.85 23.68
C TYR A 69 -20.43 -18.42 24.55
N ARG A 70 -20.35 -18.99 25.75
CA ARG A 70 -19.14 -18.97 26.57
C ARG A 70 -18.48 -20.34 26.51
N ILE A 71 -17.20 -20.38 26.14
CA ILE A 71 -16.43 -21.61 25.98
C ILE A 71 -15.32 -21.64 27.00
N ARG A 72 -15.20 -22.74 27.72
CA ARG A 72 -14.09 -23.03 28.62
C ARG A 72 -13.42 -24.32 28.20
N VAL A 73 -12.10 -24.31 28.08
CA VAL A 73 -11.31 -25.50 27.78
C VAL A 73 -10.34 -25.81 28.91
N THR A 74 -10.31 -27.07 29.33
CA THR A 74 -9.33 -27.59 30.30
C THR A 74 -8.50 -28.69 29.69
N ASP A 75 -7.29 -28.90 30.21
CA ASP A 75 -6.47 -30.07 29.90
C ASP A 75 -7.11 -31.38 30.46
N SER A 76 -6.42 -32.50 30.25
CA SER A 76 -6.85 -33.82 30.75
C SER A 76 -6.76 -33.96 32.29
N ALA A 77 -6.04 -33.07 32.97
CA ALA A 77 -5.94 -33.00 34.42
C ALA A 77 -7.01 -32.07 35.06
N GLY A 78 -7.79 -31.36 34.23
CA GLY A 78 -8.81 -30.40 34.66
C GLY A 78 -8.28 -28.98 34.91
N THR A 79 -7.04 -28.70 34.53
CA THR A 79 -6.45 -27.36 34.57
C THR A 79 -7.07 -26.49 33.48
N LEU A 80 -7.47 -25.26 33.82
CA LEU A 80 -7.96 -24.29 32.85
C LEU A 80 -6.84 -23.88 31.90
N GLU A 81 -7.08 -24.01 30.59
CA GLU A 81 -6.17 -23.54 29.54
C GLU A 81 -6.60 -22.15 29.08
N TRP A 82 -7.86 -22.04 28.63
CA TRP A 82 -8.43 -20.76 28.24
C TRP A 82 -9.95 -20.75 28.39
N GLU A 83 -10.47 -19.54 28.47
CA GLU A 83 -11.89 -19.27 28.52
C GLU A 83 -12.21 -17.99 27.76
N VAL A 84 -13.31 -18.01 27.01
CA VAL A 84 -13.83 -16.84 26.30
C VAL A 84 -15.33 -16.76 26.55
N ASP A 85 -15.79 -15.58 26.96
CA ASP A 85 -17.19 -15.18 26.86
C ASP A 85 -17.33 -14.42 25.54
N ASP A 86 -18.48 -14.53 24.88
CA ASP A 86 -18.73 -14.00 23.53
C ASP A 86 -18.12 -14.78 22.34
N TYR A 87 -18.03 -16.12 22.42
CA TYR A 87 -17.73 -16.97 21.26
C TYR A 87 -18.90 -16.99 20.29
N VAL A 88 -18.76 -16.28 19.16
CA VAL A 88 -19.80 -16.15 18.13
C VAL A 88 -19.77 -17.35 17.19
N VAL A 89 -20.86 -18.12 17.19
CA VAL A 89 -21.18 -19.09 16.13
C VAL A 89 -22.18 -18.43 15.21
N ALA A 90 -21.68 -17.85 14.12
CA ALA A 90 -22.53 -17.29 13.08
C ALA A 90 -22.99 -18.39 12.09
N GLU A 91 -24.08 -18.12 11.39
CA GLU A 91 -24.30 -18.76 10.10
C GLU A 91 -23.13 -18.38 9.21
N ILE A 92 -22.30 -19.35 8.83
CA ILE A 92 -21.63 -19.20 7.55
C ILE A 92 -22.76 -19.36 6.55
N ASN A 93 -23.28 -18.24 6.07
CA ASN A 93 -23.94 -18.23 4.79
C ASN A 93 -22.88 -18.68 3.79
N THR A 94 -22.72 -19.98 3.57
CA THR A 94 -21.95 -20.53 2.43
C THR A 94 -22.68 -20.30 1.10
N ALA A 95 -23.56 -19.30 1.05
CA ALA A 95 -23.93 -18.56 -0.14
C ALA A 95 -23.02 -17.31 -0.34
N ALA A 96 -22.00 -17.11 0.49
CA ALA A 96 -20.97 -16.09 0.33
C ALA A 96 -19.59 -16.73 0.59
N GLN A 97 -18.64 -16.55 -0.33
CA GLN A 97 -17.19 -16.79 -0.12
C GLN A 97 -16.67 -18.25 -0.23
N ALA A 98 -17.22 -19.08 -1.10
CA ALA A 98 -16.50 -20.27 -1.60
C ALA A 98 -16.70 -20.42 -3.12
N GLY A 99 -16.26 -19.41 -3.87
CA GLY A 99 -16.32 -19.45 -5.34
C GLY A 99 -16.21 -18.10 -6.04
N GLU A 100 -16.53 -16.97 -5.39
CA GLU A 100 -16.62 -15.65 -6.07
C GLU A 100 -15.30 -14.85 -6.11
N GLY A 101 -14.30 -15.24 -5.32
CA GLY A 101 -13.04 -14.51 -5.19
C GLY A 101 -13.24 -13.03 -4.79
N ILE A 102 -12.48 -12.10 -5.38
CA ILE A 102 -12.54 -10.65 -5.12
C ILE A 102 -13.73 -9.95 -5.79
N LEU A 103 -14.51 -10.67 -6.62
CA LEU A 103 -15.67 -10.14 -7.33
C LEU A 103 -16.93 -10.28 -6.47
N ALA A 104 -17.69 -9.20 -6.31
CA ALA A 104 -18.93 -9.23 -5.52
C ALA A 104 -20.13 -9.74 -6.34
N ASN A 105 -20.92 -10.62 -5.74
CA ASN A 105 -22.22 -11.10 -6.26
C ASN A 105 -22.15 -11.64 -7.69
N GLY A 106 -21.07 -12.35 -8.04
CA GLY A 106 -20.90 -12.93 -9.37
C GLY A 106 -21.68 -14.23 -9.59
N SER A 107 -22.20 -14.86 -8.53
CA SER A 107 -23.23 -15.91 -8.60
C SER A 107 -24.64 -15.35 -8.79
N PHE A 108 -24.85 -14.04 -8.63
CA PHE A 108 -26.14 -13.36 -8.77
C PHE A 108 -27.21 -13.72 -7.72
N GLU A 109 -26.86 -14.49 -6.67
CA GLU A 109 -27.75 -14.90 -5.58
C GLU A 109 -27.94 -13.83 -4.49
N GLY A 110 -27.15 -12.75 -4.56
CA GLY A 110 -27.21 -11.65 -3.60
C GLY A 110 -28.48 -10.81 -3.71
N GLY A 111 -28.48 -9.67 -3.03
CA GLY A 111 -29.60 -8.73 -3.08
C GLY A 111 -29.87 -8.23 -4.51
N VAL A 112 -31.10 -7.83 -4.77
CA VAL A 112 -31.49 -7.09 -5.98
C VAL A 112 -31.70 -5.61 -5.65
N ALA A 113 -31.19 -4.72 -6.48
CA ALA A 113 -31.45 -3.30 -6.38
C ALA A 113 -32.92 -2.99 -6.76
N GLU A 114 -33.43 -1.81 -6.39
CA GLU A 114 -34.78 -1.36 -6.77
C GLU A 114 -35.00 -1.33 -8.29
N THR A 115 -33.92 -1.21 -9.06
CA THR A 115 -33.90 -1.25 -10.53
C THR A 115 -34.06 -2.65 -11.11
N GLY A 116 -34.09 -3.70 -10.26
CA GLY A 116 -34.15 -5.10 -10.67
C GLY A 116 -32.79 -5.70 -11.08
N ALA A 117 -31.70 -4.92 -10.99
CA ALA A 117 -30.35 -5.39 -11.22
C ALA A 117 -29.81 -6.17 -10.01
N PRO A 118 -28.93 -7.18 -10.21
CA PRO A 118 -28.19 -7.77 -9.11
C PRO A 118 -27.34 -6.70 -8.43
N THR A 119 -27.29 -6.70 -7.09
CA THR A 119 -26.41 -5.80 -6.33
C THR A 119 -24.96 -5.97 -6.78
N ALA A 120 -24.19 -4.88 -6.78
CA ALA A 120 -22.83 -4.82 -7.31
C ALA A 120 -22.68 -5.03 -8.84
N TRP A 121 -23.77 -4.95 -9.60
CA TRP A 121 -23.75 -5.02 -11.06
C TRP A 121 -24.62 -3.92 -11.69
N THR A 122 -24.12 -3.34 -12.78
CA THR A 122 -24.85 -2.39 -13.62
C THR A 122 -25.27 -3.07 -14.92
N LEU A 123 -26.59 -3.11 -15.18
CA LEU A 123 -27.14 -3.70 -16.40
C LEU A 123 -27.41 -2.59 -17.43
N VAL A 124 -26.95 -2.78 -18.67
CA VAL A 124 -27.19 -1.85 -19.78
C VAL A 124 -27.68 -2.65 -20.99
N PRO A 125 -29.01 -2.83 -21.14
CA PRO A 125 -29.58 -3.46 -22.32
C PRO A 125 -29.34 -2.63 -23.59
N ASP A 126 -29.12 -3.30 -24.71
CA ASP A 126 -29.19 -2.66 -26.02
C ASP A 126 -30.62 -2.21 -26.33
N ALA A 127 -30.79 -1.27 -27.27
CA ALA A 127 -32.07 -0.60 -27.54
C ALA A 127 -33.26 -1.55 -27.81
N SER A 128 -33.01 -2.77 -28.30
CA SER A 128 -34.01 -3.81 -28.55
C SER A 128 -33.75 -5.09 -27.74
N GLY A 129 -32.69 -5.13 -26.94
CA GLY A 129 -32.29 -6.25 -26.10
C GLY A 129 -32.88 -6.19 -24.70
N ALA A 130 -32.62 -7.23 -23.92
CA ALA A 130 -32.95 -7.25 -22.50
C ALA A 130 -31.86 -7.95 -21.68
N VAL A 131 -31.55 -7.39 -20.50
CA VAL A 131 -30.68 -7.99 -19.50
C VAL A 131 -31.45 -8.09 -18.19
N ALA A 132 -31.58 -9.28 -17.62
CA ALA A 132 -32.35 -9.53 -16.40
C ALA A 132 -31.88 -10.80 -15.68
N LEU A 133 -32.24 -10.96 -14.41
CA LEU A 133 -32.08 -12.23 -13.70
C LEU A 133 -33.07 -13.29 -14.19
N ASP A 134 -32.65 -14.55 -14.18
CA ASP A 134 -33.43 -15.73 -14.54
C ASP A 134 -33.34 -16.78 -13.45
N THR A 135 -34.48 -17.22 -12.94
CA THR A 135 -34.60 -18.20 -11.85
C THR A 135 -35.02 -19.59 -12.33
N THR A 136 -35.19 -19.76 -13.64
CA THR A 136 -35.81 -20.98 -14.20
C THR A 136 -34.82 -22.13 -14.39
N ALA A 137 -33.55 -21.84 -14.66
CA ALA A 137 -32.51 -22.87 -14.88
C ALA A 137 -31.08 -22.34 -14.67
N PRO A 138 -30.74 -21.81 -13.48
CA PRO A 138 -29.38 -21.36 -13.18
C PRO A 138 -28.38 -22.53 -13.15
N ALA A 139 -27.09 -22.24 -13.33
CA ALA A 139 -26.00 -23.21 -13.23
C ALA A 139 -25.59 -23.44 -11.77
N HIS A 140 -25.70 -22.39 -10.96
CA HIS A 140 -25.37 -22.34 -9.54
C HIS A 140 -26.52 -21.65 -8.79
N GLY A 141 -26.81 -22.08 -7.56
CA GLY A 141 -27.86 -21.44 -6.75
C GLY A 141 -29.27 -21.44 -7.36
N GLY A 142 -29.98 -20.31 -7.19
CA GLY A 142 -31.36 -20.06 -7.62
C GLY A 142 -31.53 -18.98 -8.70
N THR A 143 -30.48 -18.27 -9.13
CA THR A 143 -30.52 -17.19 -10.11
C THR A 143 -29.31 -17.21 -11.05
N ALA A 144 -29.50 -16.76 -12.29
CA ALA A 144 -28.43 -16.51 -13.25
C ALA A 144 -28.72 -15.20 -13.98
N ILE A 145 -27.72 -14.55 -14.58
CA ILE A 145 -27.97 -13.40 -15.43
C ILE A 145 -28.27 -13.84 -16.86
N LYS A 146 -29.31 -13.28 -17.47
CA LYS A 146 -29.82 -13.60 -18.80
C LYS A 146 -29.83 -12.38 -19.71
N PHE A 147 -29.29 -12.57 -20.90
CA PHE A 147 -29.29 -11.61 -21.99
C PHE A 147 -30.15 -12.12 -23.14
N THR A 148 -31.11 -11.34 -23.60
CA THR A 148 -32.00 -11.69 -24.71
C THR A 148 -31.74 -10.80 -25.90
N THR A 149 -31.28 -11.40 -26.99
CA THR A 149 -31.10 -10.74 -28.30
C THR A 149 -32.33 -11.01 -29.17
N PRO A 150 -33.05 -9.98 -29.64
CA PRO A 150 -34.28 -10.16 -30.45
C PRO A 150 -33.98 -10.61 -31.90
N GLY A 151 -32.72 -10.50 -32.33
CA GLY A 151 -32.26 -10.79 -33.68
C GLY A 151 -32.46 -9.63 -34.65
N GLY A 152 -31.74 -9.66 -35.76
CA GLY A 152 -31.78 -8.63 -36.80
C GLY A 152 -30.59 -7.66 -36.78
N PRO A 153 -30.61 -6.65 -37.67
CA PRO A 153 -29.50 -5.70 -37.81
C PRO A 153 -29.35 -4.82 -36.57
N ALA A 154 -28.10 -4.66 -36.11
CA ALA A 154 -27.73 -3.88 -34.93
C ALA A 154 -28.45 -4.32 -33.63
N SER A 155 -28.97 -5.55 -33.60
CA SER A 155 -29.59 -6.12 -32.40
C SER A 155 -28.53 -6.81 -31.55
N GLY A 156 -28.57 -6.56 -30.24
CA GLY A 156 -27.76 -7.25 -29.24
C GLY A 156 -28.54 -7.44 -27.94
N GLY A 157 -27.96 -8.18 -26.99
CA GLY A 157 -28.54 -8.41 -25.67
C GLY A 157 -28.22 -7.29 -24.68
N GLY A 158 -27.14 -6.53 -24.91
CA GLY A 158 -26.58 -5.55 -23.98
C GLY A 158 -25.40 -6.09 -23.15
N ILE A 159 -25.06 -5.35 -22.10
CA ILE A 159 -23.92 -5.62 -21.20
C ILE A 159 -24.34 -5.68 -19.74
N ALA A 160 -23.55 -6.39 -18.94
CA ALA A 160 -23.55 -6.28 -17.49
C ALA A 160 -22.12 -6.03 -17.00
N ASP A 161 -21.95 -4.96 -16.24
CA ASP A 161 -20.67 -4.60 -15.62
C ASP A 161 -20.72 -4.85 -14.13
N SER A 162 -19.72 -5.54 -13.60
CA SER A 162 -19.54 -5.56 -12.15
C SER A 162 -19.20 -4.17 -11.62
N ASP A 163 -19.37 -3.95 -10.33
CA ASP A 163 -18.72 -2.86 -9.62
C ASP A 163 -17.18 -3.05 -9.68
N PRO A 164 -16.40 -1.96 -9.54
CA PRO A 164 -14.95 -2.05 -9.52
C PRO A 164 -14.46 -2.81 -8.28
N PHE A 165 -13.53 -3.74 -8.49
CA PHE A 165 -12.82 -4.45 -7.42
C PHE A 165 -11.33 -4.06 -7.44
N PRO A 166 -10.68 -4.00 -6.26
CA PRO A 166 -9.30 -3.58 -6.16
C PRO A 166 -8.34 -4.62 -6.76
N VAL A 167 -7.31 -4.16 -7.46
CA VAL A 167 -6.19 -4.96 -7.96
C VAL A 167 -4.89 -4.17 -7.78
N ALA A 168 -3.75 -4.86 -7.74
CA ALA A 168 -2.45 -4.25 -7.94
C ALA A 168 -1.95 -4.51 -9.36
N GLU A 169 -1.12 -3.61 -9.86
CA GLU A 169 -0.39 -3.81 -11.11
C GLU A 169 0.48 -5.08 -11.00
N GLY A 170 0.39 -5.94 -12.02
CA GLY A 170 1.10 -7.21 -12.03
C GLY A 170 0.43 -8.34 -11.24
N ASP A 171 -0.75 -8.11 -10.65
CA ASP A 171 -1.53 -9.19 -10.04
C ASP A 171 -1.88 -10.24 -11.12
N ASP A 172 -1.48 -11.48 -10.88
CA ASP A 172 -1.93 -12.63 -11.66
C ASP A 172 -3.27 -13.12 -11.10
N LEU A 173 -4.33 -12.97 -11.88
CA LEU A 173 -5.69 -13.33 -11.50
C LEU A 173 -6.17 -14.55 -12.31
N ASP A 174 -7.14 -15.28 -11.77
CA ASP A 174 -7.93 -16.28 -12.47
C ASP A 174 -9.39 -15.80 -12.53
N ALA A 175 -9.87 -15.55 -13.75
CA ALA A 175 -11.24 -15.16 -14.01
C ALA A 175 -12.05 -16.38 -14.44
N ALA A 176 -13.10 -16.69 -13.69
CA ALA A 176 -13.96 -17.83 -13.93
C ALA A 176 -15.41 -17.40 -14.20
N PHE A 177 -16.13 -18.16 -15.02
CA PHE A 177 -17.55 -17.97 -15.29
C PHE A 177 -18.15 -19.21 -15.92
N MET A 178 -19.45 -19.43 -15.72
CA MET A 178 -20.24 -20.39 -16.47
C MET A 178 -21.00 -19.67 -17.59
N LEU A 179 -21.01 -20.27 -18.77
CA LEU A 179 -21.67 -19.73 -19.96
C LEU A 179 -22.59 -20.79 -20.58
N LYS A 180 -23.75 -20.35 -21.04
CA LYS A 180 -24.68 -21.10 -21.88
C LYS A 180 -25.36 -20.18 -22.88
N ALA A 181 -25.57 -20.64 -24.11
CA ALA A 181 -26.30 -19.91 -25.13
C ALA A 181 -27.37 -20.79 -25.79
N SER A 182 -28.53 -20.21 -26.13
CA SER A 182 -29.57 -20.92 -26.87
C SER A 182 -29.24 -21.07 -28.37
N VAL A 183 -28.36 -20.20 -28.88
CA VAL A 183 -27.88 -20.18 -30.26
C VAL A 183 -26.36 -20.03 -30.23
N THR A 184 -25.64 -21.01 -30.79
CA THR A 184 -24.17 -21.09 -30.69
C THR A 184 -23.46 -19.96 -31.46
N THR A 185 -24.14 -19.35 -32.42
CA THR A 185 -23.62 -18.30 -33.31
C THR A 185 -23.92 -16.86 -32.85
N LEU A 186 -24.47 -16.68 -31.63
CA LEU A 186 -24.52 -15.35 -31.03
C LEU A 186 -23.10 -14.82 -30.79
N HIS A 187 -22.89 -13.51 -30.91
CA HIS A 187 -21.60 -12.91 -30.56
C HIS A 187 -21.56 -12.65 -29.05
N VAL A 188 -20.74 -13.42 -28.34
CA VAL A 188 -20.61 -13.38 -26.87
C VAL A 188 -19.18 -13.02 -26.52
N ALA A 189 -19.00 -12.11 -25.57
CA ALA A 189 -17.69 -11.75 -25.05
C ALA A 189 -17.67 -11.59 -23.53
N VAL A 190 -16.50 -11.79 -22.93
CA VAL A 190 -16.20 -11.48 -21.54
C VAL A 190 -14.89 -10.71 -21.53
N ASP A 191 -14.90 -9.51 -20.96
CA ASP A 191 -13.74 -8.62 -20.88
C ASP A 191 -13.42 -8.27 -19.43
N MET A 192 -12.12 -8.15 -19.14
CA MET A 192 -11.61 -7.53 -17.93
C MET A 192 -11.23 -6.07 -18.23
N LEU A 193 -11.93 -5.10 -17.64
CA LEU A 193 -11.66 -3.68 -17.83
C LEU A 193 -10.72 -3.15 -16.73
N TRP A 194 -9.80 -2.27 -17.09
CA TRP A 194 -8.76 -1.77 -16.17
C TRP A 194 -8.83 -0.27 -15.93
N TYR A 195 -8.69 0.12 -14.67
CA TYR A 195 -8.79 1.51 -14.23
C TYR A 195 -7.62 1.89 -13.32
N ASP A 196 -7.25 3.17 -13.33
CA ASP A 196 -6.26 3.74 -12.43
C ASP A 196 -6.81 4.00 -11.01
N ALA A 197 -5.98 4.57 -10.13
CA ALA A 197 -6.37 4.90 -8.75
C ALA A 197 -7.52 5.91 -8.65
N ALA A 198 -7.74 6.72 -9.69
CA ALA A 198 -8.84 7.67 -9.77
C ALA A 198 -10.10 7.05 -10.42
N GLN A 199 -10.09 5.74 -10.65
CA GLN A 199 -11.13 4.99 -11.37
C GLN A 199 -11.38 5.52 -12.79
N VAL A 200 -10.35 6.08 -13.43
CA VAL A 200 -10.36 6.42 -14.85
C VAL A 200 -9.84 5.23 -15.64
N GLN A 201 -10.53 4.85 -16.71
CA GLN A 201 -10.14 3.69 -17.52
C GLN A 201 -8.74 3.93 -18.12
N LEU A 202 -7.88 2.91 -18.04
CA LEU A 202 -6.52 3.02 -18.55
C LEU A 202 -6.52 3.21 -20.07
N VAL A 203 -5.69 4.12 -20.56
CA VAL A 203 -5.57 4.40 -22.00
C VAL A 203 -4.69 3.36 -22.70
N ALA A 204 -3.60 2.93 -22.06
CA ALA A 204 -2.63 2.02 -22.68
C ALA A 204 -3.15 0.58 -22.79
N THR A 205 -3.93 0.13 -21.81
CA THR A 205 -4.56 -1.20 -21.79
C THR A 205 -5.93 -1.07 -21.15
N PRO A 206 -6.95 -0.63 -21.91
CA PRO A 206 -8.29 -0.35 -21.36
C PRO A 206 -9.03 -1.62 -20.96
N SER A 207 -8.72 -2.75 -21.60
CA SER A 207 -9.30 -4.05 -21.32
C SER A 207 -8.40 -5.21 -21.73
N THR A 208 -8.68 -6.38 -21.17
CA THR A 208 -8.19 -7.68 -21.61
C THR A 208 -9.38 -8.56 -22.00
N ASN A 209 -9.38 -9.10 -23.22
CA ASN A 209 -10.42 -10.02 -23.66
C ASN A 209 -10.16 -11.42 -23.08
N LEU A 210 -11.14 -11.98 -22.38
CA LEU A 210 -11.08 -13.32 -21.80
C LEU A 210 -11.79 -14.33 -22.70
N TYR A 211 -12.91 -13.91 -23.29
CA TYR A 211 -13.68 -14.73 -24.20
C TYR A 211 -14.27 -13.84 -25.30
N ASP A 212 -14.21 -14.30 -26.54
CA ASP A 212 -14.91 -13.70 -27.68
C ASP A 212 -15.22 -14.81 -28.69
N ASN A 213 -16.51 -15.10 -28.90
CA ASN A 213 -16.93 -16.16 -29.80
C ASN A 213 -18.22 -15.80 -30.54
N THR A 214 -18.23 -16.06 -31.84
CA THR A 214 -19.32 -15.78 -32.78
C THR A 214 -19.92 -17.02 -33.43
N THR A 215 -19.42 -18.22 -33.12
CA THR A 215 -19.77 -19.44 -33.90
C THR A 215 -20.05 -20.68 -33.05
N THR A 216 -19.38 -20.83 -31.90
CA THR A 216 -19.34 -22.10 -31.16
C THR A 216 -19.64 -21.93 -29.67
N ASN A 217 -20.50 -20.96 -29.32
CA ASN A 217 -20.94 -20.80 -27.93
C ASN A 217 -21.64 -22.07 -27.40
N PRO A 218 -21.41 -22.44 -26.14
CA PRO A 218 -21.88 -23.71 -25.60
C PRO A 218 -23.40 -23.72 -25.39
N ALA A 219 -24.08 -24.77 -25.87
CA ALA A 219 -25.53 -24.95 -25.68
C ALA A 219 -25.93 -25.50 -24.30
N VAL A 220 -24.95 -25.94 -23.52
CA VAL A 220 -25.07 -26.44 -22.15
C VAL A 220 -24.15 -25.63 -21.26
N TRP A 221 -24.49 -25.51 -19.97
CA TRP A 221 -23.65 -24.83 -19.00
C TRP A 221 -22.22 -25.36 -19.03
N THR A 222 -21.28 -24.49 -19.38
CA THR A 222 -19.87 -24.82 -19.52
C THR A 222 -19.07 -23.84 -18.68
N ALA A 223 -18.19 -24.35 -17.82
CA ALA A 223 -17.31 -23.55 -17.00
C ALA A 223 -16.04 -23.14 -17.76
N TYR A 224 -15.62 -21.90 -17.56
CA TYR A 224 -14.35 -21.35 -18.00
C TYR A 224 -13.58 -20.84 -16.77
N SER A 225 -12.26 -21.00 -16.78
CA SER A 225 -11.31 -20.42 -15.83
C SER A 225 -10.08 -20.04 -16.64
N LEU A 226 -9.75 -18.76 -16.64
CA LEU A 226 -8.81 -18.14 -17.56
C LEU A 226 -7.88 -17.20 -16.79
N PRO A 227 -6.55 -17.38 -16.92
CA PRO A 227 -5.60 -16.49 -16.27
C PRO A 227 -5.60 -15.11 -16.93
N VAL A 228 -5.45 -14.06 -16.11
CA VAL A 228 -5.36 -12.68 -16.55
C VAL A 228 -4.46 -11.87 -15.62
N THR A 229 -3.48 -11.17 -16.18
CA THR A 229 -2.57 -10.31 -15.40
C THR A 229 -3.01 -8.85 -15.48
N ALA A 230 -3.07 -8.17 -14.33
CA ALA A 230 -3.38 -6.75 -14.26
C ALA A 230 -2.25 -5.91 -14.91
N PRO A 231 -2.55 -5.02 -15.88
CA PRO A 231 -1.55 -4.27 -16.62
C PRO A 231 -0.94 -3.13 -15.79
N ALA A 232 0.11 -2.52 -16.35
CA ALA A 232 0.78 -1.39 -15.73
C ALA A 232 -0.20 -0.22 -15.42
N GLY A 233 -0.14 0.30 -14.20
CA GLY A 233 -1.03 1.37 -13.73
C GLY A 233 -2.42 0.92 -13.27
N ALA A 234 -2.80 -0.37 -13.41
CA ALA A 234 -4.08 -0.86 -12.92
C ALA A 234 -4.16 -0.79 -11.39
N ARG A 235 -5.29 -0.29 -10.89
CA ARG A 235 -5.64 -0.25 -9.46
C ARG A 235 -7.04 -0.77 -9.19
N PHE A 236 -7.89 -0.80 -10.21
CA PHE A 236 -9.18 -1.48 -10.16
C PHE A 236 -9.44 -2.27 -11.44
N GLY A 237 -10.12 -3.41 -11.28
CA GLY A 237 -10.66 -4.24 -12.35
C GLY A 237 -12.19 -4.19 -12.36
N ARG A 238 -12.81 -4.42 -13.53
CA ARG A 238 -14.24 -4.74 -13.66
C ARG A 238 -14.42 -5.90 -14.62
N VAL A 239 -15.36 -6.79 -14.34
CA VAL A 239 -15.78 -7.79 -15.32
C VAL A 239 -16.93 -7.21 -16.14
N ARG A 240 -16.82 -7.28 -17.46
CA ARG A 240 -17.89 -6.96 -18.41
C ARG A 240 -18.35 -8.22 -19.12
N LEU A 241 -19.64 -8.51 -19.03
CA LEU A 241 -20.30 -9.60 -19.73
C LEU A 241 -21.07 -9.06 -20.92
N HIS A 242 -20.88 -9.67 -22.09
CA HIS A 242 -21.65 -9.38 -23.31
C HIS A 242 -22.45 -10.62 -23.72
N GLY A 243 -23.76 -10.62 -23.48
CA GLY A 243 -24.64 -11.73 -23.89
C GLY A 243 -25.34 -11.50 -25.24
N GLY A 244 -24.57 -11.03 -26.23
CA GLY A 244 -25.07 -10.67 -27.56
C GLY A 244 -24.58 -9.27 -27.96
N ILE A 245 -23.46 -9.19 -28.67
CA ILE A 245 -22.93 -7.92 -29.20
C ILE A 245 -23.66 -7.56 -30.48
N ALA A 246 -24.12 -6.30 -30.57
CA ALA A 246 -24.81 -5.78 -31.73
C ALA A 246 -23.95 -5.90 -33.01
N GLY A 247 -24.46 -6.63 -33.99
CA GLY A 247 -23.80 -6.87 -35.28
C GLY A 247 -24.72 -6.63 -36.47
N ALA A 248 -24.18 -6.71 -37.69
CA ALA A 248 -24.93 -6.40 -38.92
C ALA A 248 -26.18 -7.30 -39.14
N ALA A 249 -26.20 -8.51 -38.56
CA ALA A 249 -27.37 -9.39 -38.53
C ALA A 249 -27.24 -10.44 -37.40
N ALA A 250 -27.44 -10.03 -36.14
CA ALA A 250 -27.36 -10.96 -35.01
C ALA A 250 -28.52 -11.98 -35.06
N PRO A 251 -28.27 -13.27 -34.77
CA PRO A 251 -29.34 -14.24 -34.55
C PRO A 251 -30.22 -13.84 -33.35
N ALA A 252 -31.50 -14.22 -33.36
CA ALA A 252 -32.32 -14.14 -32.17
C ALA A 252 -31.94 -15.27 -31.20
N GLY A 253 -31.80 -14.97 -29.91
CA GLY A 253 -31.48 -15.97 -28.92
C GLY A 253 -31.10 -15.38 -27.56
N THR A 254 -30.65 -16.26 -26.68
CA THR A 254 -30.44 -15.93 -25.27
C THR A 254 -29.09 -16.47 -24.81
N VAL A 255 -28.40 -15.68 -23.99
CA VAL A 255 -27.14 -16.05 -23.35
C VAL A 255 -27.31 -15.92 -21.86
N TRP A 256 -26.79 -16.89 -21.12
CA TRP A 256 -26.76 -16.89 -19.67
C TRP A 256 -25.32 -16.95 -19.17
N PHE A 257 -25.06 -16.18 -18.12
CA PHE A 257 -23.87 -16.30 -17.31
C PHE A 257 -24.24 -16.60 -15.86
N ASP A 258 -23.36 -17.31 -15.18
CA ASP A 258 -23.52 -17.69 -13.78
C ASP A 258 -22.15 -17.97 -13.17
N ALA A 259 -22.04 -17.99 -11.84
CA ALA A 259 -20.83 -18.27 -11.08
C ALA A 259 -19.60 -17.51 -11.61
N VAL A 260 -19.79 -16.20 -11.86
CA VAL A 260 -18.70 -15.32 -12.28
C VAL A 260 -17.81 -15.03 -11.08
N ALA A 261 -16.50 -15.14 -11.26
CA ALA A 261 -15.55 -14.99 -10.19
C ALA A 261 -14.22 -14.44 -10.70
N VAL A 262 -13.50 -13.76 -9.82
CA VAL A 262 -12.11 -13.35 -10.05
C VAL A 262 -11.33 -13.67 -8.80
N ALA A 263 -10.26 -14.46 -8.87
CA ALA A 263 -9.43 -14.77 -7.71
C ALA A 263 -7.95 -14.45 -8.01
N LEU A 264 -7.18 -14.11 -6.99
CA LEU A 264 -5.72 -14.02 -7.13
C LEU A 264 -5.15 -15.43 -7.34
N GLN A 265 -4.33 -15.63 -8.37
CA GLN A 265 -3.59 -16.86 -8.54
C GLN A 265 -2.50 -16.96 -7.46
N VAL A 266 -2.65 -17.92 -6.56
CA VAL A 266 -1.53 -18.34 -5.71
C VAL A 266 -0.61 -19.19 -6.58
N LEU A 267 0.39 -18.56 -7.20
CA LEU A 267 1.47 -19.31 -7.85
C LEU A 267 2.10 -20.22 -6.81
N ALA A 268 2.17 -21.52 -7.08
CA ALA A 268 2.67 -22.56 -6.18
C ALA A 268 4.11 -22.34 -5.66
N ALA A 269 4.81 -21.30 -6.13
CA ALA A 269 6.11 -20.86 -5.64
C ALA A 269 6.05 -20.08 -4.32
N ASP A 270 4.92 -19.46 -3.96
CA ASP A 270 4.79 -18.72 -2.69
C ASP A 270 4.49 -19.60 -1.48
N SER A 271 4.04 -20.83 -1.70
CA SER A 271 3.91 -21.85 -0.64
C SER A 271 5.26 -22.25 -0.03
N ALA A 272 6.36 -22.07 -0.78
CA ALA A 272 7.71 -22.34 -0.31
C ALA A 272 8.37 -21.16 0.42
N LYS A 273 7.84 -19.93 0.25
CA LYS A 273 8.24 -18.74 1.03
C LYS A 273 7.40 -18.57 2.29
N LEU A 274 6.20 -19.14 2.33
CA LEU A 274 5.38 -19.34 3.53
C LEU A 274 5.85 -20.56 4.33
N GLY A 275 7.13 -20.59 4.67
CA GLY A 275 7.68 -21.59 5.58
C GLY A 275 6.94 -21.57 6.91
N GLY A 276 6.08 -22.56 7.13
CA GLY A 276 5.75 -23.07 8.47
C GLY A 276 4.72 -22.32 9.31
N LEU A 277 3.79 -21.55 8.72
CA LEU A 277 2.68 -20.96 9.49
C LEU A 277 1.33 -21.16 8.77
N LEU A 278 0.57 -22.17 9.18
CA LEU A 278 -0.89 -22.14 9.12
C LEU A 278 -1.40 -21.61 10.48
N PRO A 279 -2.64 -21.10 10.63
CA PRO A 279 -3.45 -20.27 9.75
C PRO A 279 -3.77 -18.95 10.49
N ALA A 280 -3.10 -17.85 10.14
CA ALA A 280 -3.49 -16.54 10.66
C ALA A 280 -4.59 -15.96 9.78
N GLN A 281 -5.80 -15.91 10.33
CA GLN A 281 -6.92 -15.11 9.82
C GLN A 281 -6.41 -13.71 9.44
N PHE A 282 -6.50 -13.36 8.16
CA PHE A 282 -6.45 -11.98 7.72
C PHE A 282 -7.72 -11.27 8.24
N LEU A 283 -7.67 -10.79 9.49
CA LEU A 283 -8.56 -9.74 9.95
C LEU A 283 -8.09 -8.42 9.32
N ARG A 284 -8.54 -8.14 8.09
CA ARG A 284 -8.60 -6.76 7.61
C ARG A 284 -9.76 -6.09 8.34
N SER A 285 -9.41 -5.15 9.20
CA SER A 285 -10.33 -4.24 9.88
C SER A 285 -10.88 -3.23 8.86
N ASP A 286 -11.90 -3.65 8.12
CA ASP A 286 -12.65 -2.77 7.23
C ASP A 286 -13.85 -2.21 8.00
N VAL A 287 -13.61 -1.23 8.89
CA VAL A 287 -14.68 -0.36 9.39
C VAL A 287 -14.30 1.09 9.08
N PRO A 288 -15.07 1.79 8.25
CA PRO A 288 -14.82 3.19 7.95
C PRO A 288 -15.13 4.02 9.21
N SER A 289 -14.08 4.60 9.80
CA SER A 289 -14.09 5.82 10.61
C SER A 289 -15.44 6.22 11.24
N GLN A 290 -15.78 5.66 12.39
CA GLN A 290 -16.43 6.42 13.47
C GLN A 290 -15.72 6.12 14.78
N VAL A 291 -15.03 7.13 15.32
CA VAL A 291 -14.60 7.11 16.71
C VAL A 291 -15.87 7.33 17.54
N GLU A 292 -16.48 6.25 18.01
CA GLU A 292 -17.56 6.35 19.00
C GLU A 292 -16.91 6.63 20.36
N VAL A 293 -17.06 7.87 20.85
CA VAL A 293 -16.65 8.25 22.19
C VAL A 293 -17.71 7.74 23.15
N VAL A 294 -17.49 6.56 23.72
CA VAL A 294 -18.34 5.99 24.78
C VAL A 294 -18.08 6.74 26.08
N LEU A 295 -18.97 7.68 26.44
CA LEU A 295 -18.93 8.36 27.72
C LEU A 295 -19.49 7.41 28.80
N THR A 296 -18.60 6.83 29.61
CA THR A 296 -18.97 6.04 30.79
C THR A 296 -19.03 6.92 32.04
N PHE A 297 -20.01 6.70 32.89
CA PHE A 297 -20.03 7.23 34.26
C PHE A 297 -20.10 6.05 35.22
N GLN A 298 -19.15 5.93 36.15
CA GLN A 298 -19.06 4.82 37.12
C GLN A 298 -19.06 3.42 36.48
N GLY A 299 -18.58 3.28 35.24
CA GLY A 299 -18.39 1.98 34.59
C GLY A 299 -19.64 1.38 33.93
N GLU A 300 -20.78 2.08 33.94
CA GLU A 300 -22.00 1.64 33.24
C GLU A 300 -22.19 2.44 31.94
N PRO A 301 -22.61 1.80 30.83
CA PRO A 301 -23.00 2.47 29.60
C PRO A 301 -24.32 3.22 29.84
N LEU A 302 -24.22 4.52 30.11
CA LEU A 302 -25.37 5.39 29.99
C LEU A 302 -25.76 5.44 28.50
N LEU A 303 -27.06 5.55 28.22
CA LEU A 303 -27.67 5.93 26.94
C LEU A 303 -28.25 4.80 26.07
N ASN A 304 -28.91 3.81 26.65
CA ASN A 304 -30.10 3.25 25.98
C ASN A 304 -31.30 4.16 26.34
N ASN A 305 -31.83 4.93 25.36
CA ASN A 305 -33.00 5.83 25.44
C ASN A 305 -32.86 7.26 26.04
N ALA A 306 -31.67 7.83 26.18
CA ALA A 306 -31.60 9.23 26.60
C ALA A 306 -32.02 10.19 25.49
N ARG A 307 -32.89 11.14 25.83
CA ARG A 307 -33.29 12.24 24.93
C ARG A 307 -32.47 13.47 25.28
N ALA A 308 -31.63 13.93 24.35
CA ALA A 308 -30.95 15.20 24.49
C ALA A 308 -31.96 16.36 24.29
N LEU A 309 -32.14 17.22 25.29
CA LEU A 309 -32.83 18.49 25.12
C LEU A 309 -31.78 19.55 24.76
N THR A 310 -31.71 19.94 23.49
CA THR A 310 -30.89 21.09 23.09
C THR A 310 -31.74 22.36 23.15
N GLY A 311 -31.56 23.17 24.19
CA GLY A 311 -32.00 24.57 24.16
C GLY A 311 -30.97 25.40 23.40
N LYS A 312 -31.40 26.10 22.35
CA LYS A 312 -30.58 27.14 21.69
C LYS A 312 -31.04 28.50 22.19
N ASP A 313 -30.11 29.40 22.47
CA ASP A 313 -30.47 30.80 22.69
C ASP A 313 -30.93 31.47 21.37
N THR A 314 -31.37 32.72 21.44
CA THR A 314 -31.86 33.48 20.27
C THR A 314 -30.78 33.70 19.20
N GLY A 315 -29.51 33.42 19.51
CA GLY A 315 -28.38 33.44 18.59
C GLY A 315 -27.99 32.07 18.01
N GLY A 316 -28.68 30.99 18.39
CA GLY A 316 -28.42 29.64 17.89
C GLY A 316 -27.29 28.89 18.59
N VAL A 317 -26.76 29.41 19.70
CA VAL A 317 -25.67 28.78 20.46
C VAL A 317 -26.25 27.80 21.48
N VAL A 318 -25.69 26.59 21.52
CA VAL A 318 -26.02 25.56 22.52
C VAL A 318 -25.26 25.90 23.80
N GLN A 319 -25.96 26.34 24.84
CA GLN A 319 -25.32 26.76 26.09
C GLN A 319 -25.31 25.70 27.19
N GLU A 320 -26.19 24.69 27.14
CA GLU A 320 -26.25 23.67 28.20
C GLU A 320 -26.78 22.35 27.65
N MET A 321 -26.00 21.28 27.83
CA MET A 321 -26.41 19.93 27.44
C MET A 321 -26.86 19.19 28.71
N ALA A 322 -28.16 19.26 29.00
CA ALA A 322 -28.76 18.51 30.08
C ALA A 322 -29.07 17.08 29.62
N VAL A 323 -28.50 16.08 30.29
CA VAL A 323 -28.79 14.67 30.00
C VAL A 323 -29.89 14.21 30.95
N ILE A 324 -31.02 13.76 30.39
CA ILE A 324 -32.07 13.10 31.16
C ILE A 324 -31.81 11.60 31.14
N GLY A 325 -31.56 11.03 32.32
CA GLY A 325 -31.35 9.60 32.47
C GLY A 325 -32.64 8.79 32.30
N PRO A 326 -32.55 7.45 32.19
CA PRO A 326 -33.71 6.56 32.07
C PRO A 326 -34.65 6.58 33.30
N ASP A 327 -34.23 7.23 34.39
CA ASP A 327 -34.99 7.49 35.60
C ASP A 327 -35.77 8.83 35.58
N ASN A 328 -35.80 9.52 34.43
CA ASN A 328 -36.36 10.86 34.25
C ASN A 328 -35.69 11.96 35.09
N LYS A 329 -34.46 11.74 35.60
CA LYS A 329 -33.70 12.77 36.32
C LYS A 329 -32.74 13.50 35.41
N MET A 330 -32.56 14.79 35.68
CA MET A 330 -31.65 15.68 34.94
C MET A 330 -30.26 15.66 35.59
N TYR A 331 -29.27 15.24 34.83
CA TYR A 331 -27.87 15.22 35.23
C TYR A 331 -27.15 16.40 34.58
N LEU A 332 -26.71 17.35 35.40
CA LEU A 332 -25.84 18.46 35.00
C LEU A 332 -24.43 18.13 35.49
N GLY A 333 -23.47 18.03 34.57
CA GLY A 333 -22.07 17.89 34.90
C GLY A 333 -21.29 19.03 34.28
N ASP A 334 -20.55 19.78 35.09
CA ASP A 334 -19.55 20.74 34.61
C ASP A 334 -18.48 19.97 33.82
N ILE A 335 -18.58 19.97 32.50
CA ILE A 335 -17.57 19.34 31.64
C ILE A 335 -16.34 20.25 31.62
N ASN A 336 -15.38 19.95 32.50
CA ASN A 336 -14.08 20.60 32.51
C ASN A 336 -13.17 19.93 31.46
N LEU A 337 -13.23 20.39 30.21
CA LEU A 337 -12.35 19.95 29.11
C LEU A 337 -11.19 20.94 28.95
N PRO A 338 -10.00 20.68 29.49
CA PRO A 338 -8.82 21.43 29.10
C PRO A 338 -8.45 20.96 27.68
N THR A 339 -8.69 21.83 26.70
CA THR A 339 -8.25 21.70 25.29
C THR A 339 -9.18 20.89 24.39
N VAL A 340 -10.24 21.55 23.90
CA VAL A 340 -11.14 21.00 22.87
C VAL A 340 -10.45 21.07 21.50
N LEU A 341 -10.13 19.92 20.93
CA LEU A 341 -10.03 19.73 19.47
C LEU A 341 -11.41 20.07 18.88
N ARG A 342 -11.53 21.24 18.26
CA ARG A 342 -12.75 21.64 17.55
C ARG A 342 -12.64 21.14 16.11
N HIS A 343 -13.61 20.32 15.68
CA HIS A 343 -13.76 19.92 14.29
C HIS A 343 -15.03 20.59 13.73
N ASN A 344 -14.88 21.76 13.11
CA ASN A 344 -16.00 22.43 12.44
C ASN A 344 -15.86 22.27 10.92
N GLY A 345 -16.26 21.09 10.43
CA GLY A 345 -16.52 20.82 9.01
C GLY A 345 -15.36 20.94 8.00
N SER A 346 -14.21 21.54 8.36
CA SER A 346 -13.07 21.69 7.43
C SER A 346 -11.70 21.94 8.09
N LEU A 347 -11.61 22.22 9.39
CA LEU A 347 -10.33 22.45 10.09
C LEU A 347 -10.32 21.76 11.45
N THR A 348 -9.23 21.06 11.74
CA THR A 348 -8.87 20.62 13.11
C THR A 348 -8.04 21.73 13.74
N GLU A 349 -8.43 22.28 14.88
CA GLU A 349 -7.65 23.32 15.58
C GLU A 349 -7.04 22.80 16.88
N ILE A 350 -5.80 23.23 17.20
CA ILE A 350 -5.21 23.09 18.54
C ILE A 350 -5.01 24.50 19.10
N ASN A 351 -5.58 24.81 20.27
CA ASN A 351 -5.49 26.13 20.93
C ASN A 351 -5.93 27.32 20.03
N GLY A 352 -6.93 27.13 19.18
CA GLY A 352 -7.45 28.16 18.28
C GLY A 352 -6.59 28.43 17.03
N ALA A 353 -5.58 27.58 16.76
CA ALA A 353 -4.81 27.60 15.54
C ALA A 353 -5.23 26.45 14.61
N ALA A 354 -5.62 26.80 13.39
CA ALA A 354 -5.99 25.89 12.31
C ALA A 354 -4.82 24.96 11.91
N ILE A 355 -5.02 23.65 12.04
CA ILE A 355 -4.23 22.63 11.36
C ILE A 355 -4.75 22.57 9.93
N VAL A 356 -4.30 23.54 9.13
CA VAL A 356 -4.60 23.59 7.71
C VAL A 356 -3.87 22.43 7.04
N LYS A 357 -4.61 21.38 6.69
CA LYS A 357 -4.16 20.34 5.75
C LYS A 357 -4.24 20.95 4.35
N SER A 358 -3.24 21.76 3.97
CA SER A 358 -3.18 22.36 2.63
C SER A 358 -1.76 22.25 2.11
N THR A 359 -1.57 21.28 1.22
CA THR A 359 -0.35 20.93 0.48
C THR A 359 0.78 20.37 1.35
N ASP A 360 1.43 19.30 0.89
CA ASP A 360 2.40 18.46 1.62
C ASP A 360 3.71 19.16 2.04
N VAL A 361 3.73 20.49 2.15
CA VAL A 361 4.89 21.28 2.59
C VAL A 361 4.43 22.22 3.69
N ILE A 362 4.86 21.96 4.93
CA ILE A 362 4.76 22.92 6.03
C ILE A 362 5.64 24.13 5.67
N PRO A 363 5.09 25.35 5.50
CA PRO A 363 5.91 26.53 5.26
C PRO A 363 7.00 26.68 6.31
N VAL A 364 8.19 27.16 5.93
CA VAL A 364 9.32 27.27 6.88
C VAL A 364 8.96 28.11 8.11
N ALA A 365 8.11 29.13 7.91
CA ALA A 365 7.56 29.98 8.98
C ALA A 365 6.76 29.20 10.05
N THR A 366 6.16 28.08 9.68
CA THR A 366 5.37 27.22 10.57
C THR A 366 6.11 25.96 11.01
N GLY A 367 7.29 25.68 10.44
CA GLY A 367 8.09 24.46 10.66
C GLY A 367 8.88 24.39 11.97
N GLY A 368 8.35 24.91 13.08
CA GLY A 368 8.92 24.75 14.43
C GLY A 368 10.24 25.49 14.72
N THR A 369 10.86 26.12 13.72
CA THR A 369 12.09 26.93 13.89
C THR A 369 11.83 28.42 14.07
N GLY A 370 10.59 28.87 13.88
CA GLY A 370 10.19 30.28 13.91
C GLY A 370 10.76 31.13 12.76
N ALA A 371 11.45 30.54 11.79
CA ALA A 371 12.11 31.25 10.70
C ALA A 371 11.23 31.37 9.47
N THR A 372 11.19 32.53 8.82
CA THR A 372 10.39 32.72 7.58
C THR A 372 11.15 32.36 6.30
N THR A 373 12.42 31.96 6.40
CA THR A 373 13.26 31.58 5.25
C THR A 373 14.03 30.29 5.52
N ALA A 374 14.28 29.50 4.48
CA ALA A 374 15.04 28.25 4.61
C ALA A 374 16.47 28.46 5.15
N ALA A 375 17.09 29.60 4.86
CA ALA A 375 18.41 29.95 5.39
C ALA A 375 18.39 30.16 6.91
N ALA A 376 17.43 30.95 7.40
CA ALA A 376 17.26 31.18 8.84
C ALA A 376 16.84 29.90 9.59
N ALA A 377 16.03 29.04 8.97
CA ALA A 377 15.67 27.74 9.57
C ALA A 377 16.88 26.81 9.73
N ARG A 378 17.76 26.73 8.72
CA ARG A 378 19.00 25.95 8.83
C ARG A 378 19.94 26.50 9.91
N ALA A 379 20.03 27.83 10.04
CA ALA A 379 20.79 28.47 11.10
C ALA A 379 20.21 28.14 12.49
N ASN A 380 18.89 28.24 12.67
CA ASN A 380 18.21 27.95 13.93
C ASN A 380 18.32 26.46 14.33
N LEU A 381 18.42 25.55 13.35
CA LEU A 381 18.66 24.12 13.56
C LEU A 381 20.14 23.74 13.72
N GLY A 382 21.07 24.69 13.55
CA GLY A 382 22.50 24.44 13.61
C GLY A 382 23.04 23.57 12.46
N VAL A 383 22.30 23.47 11.35
CA VAL A 383 22.65 22.65 10.16
C VAL A 383 23.10 23.50 8.96
N GLY A 384 23.23 24.81 9.16
CA GLY A 384 23.62 25.77 8.13
C GLY A 384 25.12 25.83 7.88
N LEU A 385 25.75 24.75 7.41
CA LEU A 385 27.15 24.83 7.00
C LEU A 385 27.29 25.75 5.79
N THR A 386 27.93 26.90 5.98
CA THR A 386 28.27 27.83 4.90
C THR A 386 29.68 27.55 4.41
N LEU A 387 29.83 27.33 3.11
CA LEU A 387 31.14 27.12 2.52
C LEU A 387 31.87 28.47 2.36
N VAL A 388 33.00 28.64 3.06
CA VAL A 388 33.84 29.83 2.99
C VAL A 388 35.09 29.52 2.16
N ALA A 389 35.35 30.34 1.15
CA ALA A 389 36.57 30.24 0.34
C ALA A 389 37.69 31.08 0.96
N GLY A 390 38.88 30.51 1.07
CA GLY A 390 40.08 31.24 1.46
C GLY A 390 40.74 31.92 0.27
N THR A 391 41.76 32.74 0.55
CA THR A 391 42.59 33.35 -0.49
C THR A 391 43.28 32.26 -1.31
N ALA A 392 43.18 32.36 -2.64
CA ALA A 392 43.76 31.38 -3.54
C ALA A 392 45.29 31.51 -3.63
N LEU A 393 45.98 30.37 -3.64
CA LEU A 393 47.42 30.27 -3.86
C LEU A 393 47.69 29.98 -5.34
N ALA A 394 48.54 30.80 -5.98
CA ALA A 394 49.04 30.51 -7.31
C ALA A 394 50.32 29.67 -7.24
N LEU A 395 50.41 28.65 -8.08
CA LEU A 395 51.58 27.80 -8.25
C LEU A 395 51.98 27.78 -9.72
N ALA A 396 53.22 28.19 -10.00
CA ALA A 396 53.79 28.10 -11.34
C ALA A 396 54.15 26.63 -11.67
N LEU A 397 54.03 26.26 -12.94
CA LEU A 397 54.57 24.99 -13.42
C LEU A 397 56.11 25.07 -13.51
N PRO A 398 56.86 24.03 -13.10
CA PRO A 398 58.30 24.01 -13.22
C PRO A 398 58.75 24.03 -14.68
N ALA A 399 59.81 24.79 -14.96
CA ALA A 399 60.49 24.72 -16.24
C ALA A 399 61.13 23.33 -16.43
N THR A 400 61.25 22.88 -17.69
CA THR A 400 61.90 21.61 -18.05
C THR A 400 63.28 21.49 -17.39
N GLY A 401 63.51 20.41 -16.63
CA GLY A 401 64.77 20.17 -15.91
C GLY A 401 64.86 20.74 -14.49
N SER A 402 63.79 21.37 -13.96
CA SER A 402 63.75 21.85 -12.57
C SER A 402 63.54 20.71 -11.56
N THR A 403 64.21 20.77 -10.41
CA THR A 403 64.14 19.74 -9.37
C THR A 403 62.91 19.86 -8.46
N SER A 404 62.35 21.05 -8.24
CA SER A 404 61.08 21.26 -7.55
C SER A 404 60.62 22.72 -7.66
N VAL A 405 59.31 22.96 -7.61
CA VAL A 405 58.72 24.30 -7.43
C VAL A 405 57.78 24.26 -6.25
N THR A 406 57.91 25.21 -5.32
CA THR A 406 57.08 25.31 -4.12
C THR A 406 56.44 26.68 -4.01
N ALA A 407 55.19 26.75 -3.55
CA ALA A 407 54.50 27.99 -3.20
C ALA A 407 53.85 27.86 -1.83
N GLN A 408 53.77 28.99 -1.12
CA GLN A 408 53.03 29.11 0.14
C GLN A 408 52.29 30.44 0.18
N GLY A 409 51.14 30.45 0.86
CA GLY A 409 50.36 31.68 1.05
C GLY A 409 49.31 31.55 2.14
N ALA A 410 49.06 32.66 2.84
CA ALA A 410 48.02 32.71 3.86
C ALA A 410 46.63 32.66 3.21
N HIS A 411 45.73 31.83 3.77
CA HIS A 411 44.39 31.64 3.21
C HIS A 411 43.28 32.35 3.99
N GLY A 412 43.54 32.80 5.21
CA GLY A 412 42.62 33.64 5.97
C GLY A 412 41.35 32.96 6.50
N LEU A 413 41.32 31.62 6.61
CA LEU A 413 40.12 30.85 7.04
C LEU A 413 40.01 30.67 8.57
N GLY A 414 41.00 31.15 9.33
CA GLY A 414 41.03 31.08 10.81
C GLY A 414 41.22 29.68 11.41
N ALA A 415 41.21 28.62 10.59
CA ALA A 415 41.69 27.27 10.91
C ALA A 415 42.00 26.52 9.60
N ALA A 416 42.46 25.28 9.72
CA ALA A 416 42.82 24.46 8.57
C ALA A 416 41.62 24.28 7.62
N PRO A 417 41.83 24.35 6.29
CA PRO A 417 40.80 24.07 5.30
C PRO A 417 40.30 22.61 5.36
N ASP A 418 39.03 22.39 5.07
CA ASP A 418 38.44 21.04 4.98
C ASP A 418 38.75 20.38 3.63
N PHE A 419 38.83 21.16 2.55
CA PHE A 419 39.22 20.68 1.22
C PHE A 419 39.76 21.80 0.33
N TYR A 420 40.26 21.44 -0.86
CA TYR A 420 40.85 22.35 -1.83
C TYR A 420 40.27 22.12 -3.22
N ARG A 421 40.13 23.19 -4.00
CA ARG A 421 39.90 23.12 -5.45
C ARG A 421 41.15 23.55 -6.18
N VAL A 422 41.58 22.74 -7.14
CA VAL A 422 42.76 23.01 -7.95
C VAL A 422 42.33 23.23 -9.39
N ARG A 423 42.77 24.33 -10.00
CA ARG A 423 42.43 24.72 -11.37
C ARG A 423 43.66 25.10 -12.16
N ALA A 424 43.78 24.58 -13.38
CA ALA A 424 44.73 25.08 -14.36
C ALA A 424 44.04 26.09 -15.28
N THR A 425 44.63 27.27 -15.44
CA THR A 425 44.15 28.31 -16.37
C THR A 425 45.12 28.44 -17.54
N CYS A 426 44.58 28.40 -18.74
CA CYS A 426 45.33 28.60 -19.98
C CYS A 426 45.70 30.09 -20.13
N LEU A 427 47.00 30.38 -20.21
CA LEU A 427 47.57 31.71 -20.41
C LEU A 427 47.94 31.96 -21.88
N ALA A 428 48.21 30.91 -22.63
CA ALA A 428 48.50 30.94 -24.07
C ALA A 428 47.87 29.72 -24.74
N ALA A 429 47.20 29.91 -25.88
CA ALA A 429 46.42 28.87 -26.53
C ALA A 429 47.26 27.62 -26.84
N GLU A 430 46.79 26.45 -26.39
CA GLU A 430 47.52 25.19 -26.48
C GLU A 430 46.55 24.00 -26.48
N PHE A 431 46.84 22.94 -27.24
CA PHE A 431 46.07 21.67 -27.25
C PHE A 431 44.55 21.79 -27.40
N GLY A 432 44.08 22.83 -28.10
CA GLY A 432 42.66 23.10 -28.30
C GLY A 432 41.98 23.89 -27.16
N TYR A 433 42.76 24.40 -26.21
CA TYR A 433 42.31 25.34 -25.18
C TYR A 433 42.61 26.78 -25.58
N ALA A 434 41.66 27.68 -25.33
CA ALA A 434 41.81 29.12 -25.56
C ALA A 434 42.37 29.81 -24.30
N ILE A 435 42.95 31.01 -24.47
CA ILE A 435 43.40 31.84 -23.34
C ILE A 435 42.20 32.12 -22.43
N GLY A 436 42.36 31.87 -21.13
CA GLY A 436 41.32 32.00 -20.12
C GLY A 436 40.52 30.72 -19.86
N ASP A 437 40.69 29.66 -20.66
CA ASP A 437 40.08 28.36 -20.38
C ASP A 437 40.58 27.81 -19.04
N VAL A 438 39.66 27.23 -18.26
CA VAL A 438 39.94 26.65 -16.95
C VAL A 438 39.65 25.15 -16.95
N VAL A 439 40.59 24.37 -16.41
CA VAL A 439 40.46 22.91 -16.21
C VAL A 439 40.53 22.62 -14.72
N ASP A 440 39.50 21.98 -14.17
CA ASP A 440 39.55 21.46 -12.80
C ASP A 440 40.45 20.21 -12.77
N LEU A 441 41.42 20.22 -11.86
CA LEU A 441 42.37 19.12 -11.70
C LEU A 441 41.90 18.21 -10.56
N SER A 442 41.75 16.92 -10.86
CA SER A 442 41.55 15.90 -9.83
C SER A 442 42.89 15.62 -9.15
N VAL A 443 43.07 16.10 -7.92
CA VAL A 443 44.18 15.66 -7.06
C VAL A 443 43.70 14.46 -6.25
N SER A 444 44.32 13.29 -6.46
CA SER A 444 44.05 12.12 -5.61
C SER A 444 44.75 12.33 -4.28
N LEU A 445 43.97 12.59 -3.23
CA LEU A 445 44.45 12.75 -1.86
C LEU A 445 44.64 11.36 -1.25
N SER A 446 45.85 10.82 -1.26
CA SER A 446 46.21 9.84 -0.24
C SER A 446 46.63 10.61 1.00
N GLU A 447 45.72 10.72 1.96
CA GLU A 447 46.02 11.09 3.33
C GLU A 447 46.89 9.97 3.91
N ARG A 448 48.22 10.13 3.88
CA ARG A 448 49.13 9.29 4.67
C ARG A 448 50.41 10.03 5.02
N ASP A 449 50.42 10.51 6.26
CA ASP A 449 51.55 10.59 7.18
C ASP A 449 52.93 10.85 6.56
N TRP A 450 53.35 12.12 6.63
CA TRP A 450 54.76 12.46 6.64
C TRP A 450 55.39 12.02 7.98
N GLY A 451 55.54 10.71 8.12
CA GLY A 451 56.00 10.06 9.34
C GLY A 451 56.61 8.70 9.04
N GLY A 452 57.74 8.70 8.33
CA GLY A 452 58.77 7.66 8.45
C GLY A 452 58.43 6.21 8.04
N SER A 453 59.16 5.76 7.02
CA SER A 453 59.58 4.36 6.80
C SER A 453 58.62 3.39 6.10
N SER A 454 59.10 2.93 4.93
CA SER A 454 58.99 1.58 4.34
C SER A 454 57.61 0.97 4.05
N GLY A 455 57.44 0.49 2.82
CA GLY A 455 56.57 -0.65 2.51
C GLY A 455 55.62 -0.39 1.36
N GLY A 456 55.92 -0.97 0.20
CA GLY A 456 55.20 -0.77 -1.06
C GLY A 456 53.68 -0.82 -0.96
N ASN A 457 53.06 0.27 -1.42
CA ASN A 457 51.99 0.26 -2.41
C ASN A 457 52.03 1.63 -3.12
N THR A 458 52.96 1.77 -4.07
CA THR A 458 53.18 2.98 -4.87
C THR A 458 52.07 3.15 -5.90
N LEU A 459 51.11 4.01 -5.60
CA LEU A 459 50.29 4.64 -6.63
C LEU A 459 51.03 5.89 -7.11
N TRP A 460 51.47 5.88 -8.37
CA TRP A 460 52.16 6.99 -9.03
C TRP A 460 51.21 8.17 -9.28
N THR A 461 50.80 8.90 -8.25
CA THR A 461 50.03 10.14 -8.42
C THR A 461 50.99 11.26 -8.82
N ARG A 462 51.03 11.52 -10.13
CA ARG A 462 51.98 12.41 -10.78
C ARG A 462 51.91 13.84 -10.23
N SER A 463 52.96 14.19 -9.51
CA SER A 463 53.69 15.46 -9.56
C SER A 463 53.32 16.58 -8.59
N MET A 464 52.13 16.69 -7.98
CA MET A 464 51.80 17.81 -7.08
C MET A 464 51.34 17.39 -5.67
N THR A 465 51.92 18.00 -4.63
CA THR A 465 51.54 17.85 -3.21
C THR A 465 50.94 19.16 -2.69
N ILE A 466 49.84 19.08 -1.94
CA ILE A 466 49.21 20.22 -1.26
C ILE A 466 49.06 19.88 0.22
N ALA A 467 49.39 20.82 1.10
CA ALA A 467 49.17 20.74 2.54
C ALA A 467 48.67 22.10 3.05
N ALA A 468 48.07 22.15 4.24
CA ALA A 468 47.78 23.41 4.90
C ALA A 468 47.80 23.25 6.42
N ASP A 469 47.98 24.37 7.10
CA ASP A 469 47.76 24.50 8.53
C ASP A 469 46.62 25.51 8.80
N ALA A 470 46.52 26.03 10.02
CA ALA A 470 45.48 26.99 10.38
C ALA A 470 45.57 28.34 9.65
N VAL A 471 46.70 28.64 9.00
CA VAL A 471 47.06 29.95 8.48
C VAL A 471 47.41 29.90 6.99
N ASN A 472 48.18 28.90 6.56
CA ASN A 472 48.83 28.84 5.26
C ASN A 472 48.48 27.57 4.48
N VAL A 473 48.38 27.71 3.16
CA VAL A 473 48.41 26.60 2.21
C VAL A 473 49.82 26.51 1.62
N TYR A 474 50.30 25.28 1.46
CA TYR A 474 51.58 24.91 0.88
C TYR A 474 51.33 24.02 -0.32
N ALA A 475 52.03 24.27 -1.43
CA ALA A 475 51.93 23.44 -2.61
C ALA A 475 53.31 23.23 -3.25
N ALA A 476 53.57 22.04 -3.76
CA ALA A 476 54.85 21.68 -4.35
C ALA A 476 54.70 20.76 -5.55
N TYR A 477 55.52 20.97 -6.58
CA TYR A 477 55.78 19.97 -7.63
C TYR A 477 57.01 19.13 -7.28
N LEU A 478 56.85 17.81 -7.21
CA LEU A 478 57.95 16.86 -6.97
C LEU A 478 58.64 16.53 -8.30
N SER A 479 59.98 16.44 -8.30
CA SER A 479 60.84 16.26 -9.49
C SER A 479 60.33 15.17 -10.45
N GLY A 480 60.08 15.53 -11.70
CA GLY A 480 59.76 14.57 -12.76
C GLY A 480 59.27 15.22 -14.06
N GLU A 481 59.39 14.48 -15.17
CA GLU A 481 58.81 14.86 -16.46
C GLU A 481 57.29 14.61 -16.46
N ASN A 482 56.51 15.50 -17.08
CA ASN A 482 55.03 15.53 -17.15
C ASN A 482 54.33 16.15 -15.93
N VAL A 483 54.49 17.47 -15.79
CA VAL A 483 54.07 18.18 -14.57
C VAL A 483 52.59 18.56 -14.54
N LEU A 484 51.92 18.48 -15.69
CA LEU A 484 50.47 18.60 -15.77
C LEU A 484 49.94 17.80 -16.97
N PRO A 485 49.59 16.50 -16.80
CA PRO A 485 48.95 15.73 -17.86
C PRO A 485 47.53 16.23 -18.09
N MET A 486 47.17 16.46 -19.35
CA MET A 486 45.84 16.92 -19.76
C MET A 486 45.43 16.29 -21.09
N LEU A 487 44.14 16.34 -21.40
CA LEU A 487 43.61 15.85 -22.67
C LEU A 487 43.75 16.95 -23.73
N ASN A 488 44.34 16.62 -24.88
CA ASN A 488 44.26 17.49 -26.04
C ASN A 488 42.82 17.49 -26.58
N ARG A 489 42.13 18.63 -26.54
CA ARG A 489 40.72 18.74 -26.97
C ARG A 489 40.52 18.48 -28.46
N THR A 490 41.57 18.64 -29.26
CA THR A 490 41.51 18.42 -30.71
C THR A 490 41.73 16.95 -31.06
N THR A 491 42.63 16.25 -30.37
CA THR A 491 43.03 14.88 -30.74
C THR A 491 42.55 13.81 -29.77
N GLY A 492 42.09 14.17 -28.57
CA GLY A 492 41.73 13.23 -27.50
C GLY A 492 42.94 12.50 -26.88
N ALA A 493 44.17 12.87 -27.22
CA ALA A 493 45.38 12.26 -26.67
C ALA A 493 45.76 12.89 -25.32
N TYR A 494 46.34 12.10 -24.42
CA TYR A 494 46.99 12.63 -23.21
C TYR A 494 48.32 13.29 -23.57
N VAL A 495 48.47 14.56 -23.19
CA VAL A 495 49.64 15.41 -23.45
C VAL A 495 50.08 16.14 -22.18
N SER A 496 51.30 16.64 -22.15
CA SER A 496 51.85 17.41 -21.02
C SER A 496 51.81 18.90 -21.33
N ALA A 497 51.24 19.69 -20.42
CA ALA A 497 51.13 21.14 -20.57
C ALA A 497 52.51 21.81 -20.70
N THR A 498 52.63 22.81 -21.59
CA THR A 498 53.80 23.67 -21.63
C THR A 498 53.81 24.61 -20.42
N PRO A 499 54.85 24.62 -19.56
CA PRO A 499 54.84 25.37 -18.29
C PRO A 499 54.51 26.86 -18.41
N ALA A 500 54.99 27.53 -19.46
CA ALA A 500 54.76 28.96 -19.67
C ALA A 500 53.31 29.31 -20.09
N ASN A 501 52.56 28.32 -20.59
CA ASN A 501 51.23 28.53 -21.14
C ASN A 501 50.12 28.31 -20.11
N TRP A 502 50.45 27.88 -18.89
CA TRP A 502 49.45 27.51 -17.89
C TRP A 502 49.85 27.98 -16.49
N SER A 503 48.87 28.43 -15.71
CA SER A 503 49.02 28.68 -14.27
C SER A 503 48.10 27.76 -13.47
N VAL A 504 48.55 27.30 -12.30
CA VAL A 504 47.69 26.54 -11.38
C VAL A 504 47.28 27.41 -10.20
N GLY A 505 45.98 27.45 -9.92
CA GLY A 505 45.39 28.09 -8.76
C GLY A 505 44.80 27.08 -7.79
N ILE A 506 45.07 27.25 -6.50
CA ILE A 506 44.60 26.39 -5.41
C ILE A 506 43.74 27.25 -4.49
N THR A 507 42.44 26.94 -4.43
CA THR A 507 41.50 27.62 -3.53
C THR A 507 41.13 26.69 -2.38
N PRO A 508 41.53 27.02 -1.13
CA PRO A 508 41.11 26.28 0.05
C PRO A 508 39.68 26.65 0.44
N TYR A 509 38.95 25.68 0.99
CA TYR A 509 37.58 25.87 1.47
C TYR A 509 37.41 25.28 2.87
N ARG A 510 36.52 25.91 3.65
CA ARG A 510 36.11 25.42 4.96
C ARG A 510 34.61 25.55 5.14
N PHE A 511 33.99 24.60 5.83
CA PHE A 511 32.63 24.72 6.32
C PHE A 511 32.63 25.55 7.61
N ALA A 512 31.97 26.70 7.57
CA ALA A 512 31.67 27.50 8.75
C ALA A 512 30.25 27.18 9.24
N ALA A 513 30.10 27.02 10.56
CA ALA A 513 28.81 26.87 11.22
C ALA A 513 28.06 28.20 11.29
#